data_AF-I7ELI6-F1
#
_entry.id   AF-I7ELI6-F1
#
_cell.length_a   1.000
_cell.length_b   1.000
_cell.length_c   1.000
_cell.angle_alpha   90.00
_cell.angle_beta   90.00
_cell.angle_gamma   90.00
#
_symmetry.space_group_name_H-M   'P 1'
#
loop_
_entity.id
_entity.type
_entity.pdbx_description
1 polymer ?
#
loop_
_entity_poly.entity_id
_entity_poly.type
_entity_poly.pdbx_seq_one_letter_code
_entity_poly.pdbx_strand_id
1 'polypeptide(L)'
;CTTCMAEVIGDDLQSFINNAKEAGSVPQDFPVPYAHTPSFVGSHITGYDNMMKGILSNLTAGHKKETSNGKINFIPGFDTYVGNNREIKRIASLFGLDYTLLADNSDYLDSPNTGEFDMYPTATKLEDAADSINAIATIALQSHSTLKTREYIQKEWKQPTAVCRPWGIKGTDELLMKISELSGLPIPEELENERGRAVDAMTD
;
A
#
# COMPACT_ATOMS: atom_id res chain seq x y z
N CYS A 1 7.86 15.08 -0.47
CA CYS A 1 7.08 15.52 -1.65
C CYS A 1 7.32 17.00 -1.88
N THR A 2 6.76 17.60 -2.93
CA THR A 2 6.97 19.00 -3.32
C THR A 2 5.67 19.79 -3.42
N THR A 3 5.77 21.10 -3.17
CA THR A 3 4.72 22.07 -3.50
C THR A 3 4.91 22.59 -4.93
N CYS A 4 3.93 23.32 -5.47
CA CYS A 4 4.04 23.92 -6.80
C CYS A 4 5.21 24.90 -6.92
N MET A 5 5.60 25.60 -5.86
CA MET A 5 6.72 26.54 -5.91
C MET A 5 8.04 25.81 -6.17
N ALA A 6 8.32 24.75 -5.41
CA ALA A 6 9.54 23.93 -5.56
C ALA A 6 9.64 23.32 -6.97
N GLU A 7 8.50 22.89 -7.53
CA GLU A 7 8.42 22.36 -8.89
C GLU A 7 8.66 23.43 -9.97
N VAL A 8 8.16 24.65 -9.75
CA VAL A 8 8.34 25.77 -10.70
C VAL A 8 9.78 26.28 -10.70
N ILE A 9 10.42 26.38 -9.52
CA ILE A 9 11.83 26.79 -9.44
C ILE A 9 12.79 25.67 -9.85
N GLY A 10 12.32 24.42 -9.90
CA GLY A 10 13.06 23.28 -10.40
C GLY A 10 14.01 22.67 -9.37
N ASP A 11 13.62 22.63 -8.10
CA ASP A 11 14.43 22.00 -7.05
C ASP A 11 14.64 20.50 -7.33
N ASP A 12 15.89 20.06 -7.36
CA ASP A 12 16.25 18.65 -7.48
C ASP A 12 16.29 17.99 -6.10
N LEU A 13 15.19 17.32 -5.74
CA LEU A 13 15.06 16.62 -4.46
C LEU A 13 16.15 15.59 -4.23
N GLN A 14 16.59 14.87 -5.27
CA GLN A 14 17.60 13.83 -5.12
C GLN A 14 18.94 14.44 -4.71
N SER A 15 19.36 15.47 -5.44
CA SER A 15 20.59 16.19 -5.16
C SER A 15 20.55 16.86 -3.77
N PHE A 16 19.42 17.45 -3.38
CA PHE A 16 19.28 18.08 -2.06
C PHE A 16 19.37 17.06 -0.92
N ILE A 17 18.72 15.91 -1.05
CA ILE A 17 18.79 14.83 -0.05
C ILE A 17 20.21 14.28 0.06
N ASN A 18 20.90 14.04 -1.07
CA ASN A 18 22.28 13.55 -1.07
C ASN A 18 23.23 14.55 -0.41
N ASN A 19 23.14 15.84 -0.75
CA ASN A 19 23.94 16.90 -0.13
C ASN A 19 23.68 16.99 1.38
N ALA A 20 22.43 16.84 1.83
CA ALA A 20 22.10 16.84 3.25
C ALA A 20 22.72 15.65 4.00
N LYS A 21 22.78 14.47 3.36
CA LYS A 21 23.47 13.29 3.90
C LYS A 21 24.98 13.50 3.94
N GLU A 22 25.59 13.99 2.86
CA GLU A 22 27.03 14.28 2.77
C GLU A 22 27.48 15.32 3.80
N ALA A 23 26.66 16.33 4.06
CA ALA A 23 26.90 17.34 5.09
C ALA A 23 26.69 16.84 6.53
N GLY A 24 26.18 15.61 6.72
CA GLY A 24 25.90 15.03 8.03
C GLY A 24 24.61 15.53 8.69
N SER A 25 23.77 16.28 7.97
CA SER A 25 22.46 16.75 8.47
C SER A 25 21.44 15.62 8.59
N VAL A 26 21.62 14.53 7.85
CA VAL A 26 20.81 13.31 7.91
C VAL A 26 21.75 12.10 7.92
N PRO A 27 21.54 11.08 8.77
CA PRO A 27 22.35 9.87 8.73
C PRO A 27 22.32 9.19 7.36
N GLN A 28 23.45 8.60 6.97
CA GLN A 28 23.61 8.00 5.63
C GLN A 28 22.63 6.85 5.37
N ASP A 29 22.39 6.05 6.39
CA ASP A 29 21.49 4.89 6.40
C ASP A 29 20.02 5.25 6.65
N PHE A 30 19.71 6.48 7.05
CA PHE A 30 18.33 6.90 7.25
C PHE A 30 17.57 6.96 5.91
N PRO A 31 16.42 6.27 5.77
CA PRO A 31 15.66 6.27 4.53
C PRO A 31 14.95 7.62 4.35
N VAL A 32 15.16 8.25 3.20
CA VAL A 32 14.51 9.52 2.83
C VAL A 32 13.86 9.35 1.45
N PRO A 33 12.71 8.67 1.37
CA PRO A 33 11.99 8.55 0.12
C PRO A 33 11.44 9.90 -0.31
N TYR A 34 11.38 10.11 -1.62
CA TYR A 34 10.88 11.36 -2.18
C TYR A 34 10.10 11.12 -3.46
N ALA A 35 9.32 12.14 -3.83
CA ALA A 35 8.56 12.16 -5.07
C ALA A 35 8.27 13.61 -5.45
N HIS A 36 8.38 13.91 -6.75
CA HIS A 36 7.86 15.15 -7.34
C HIS A 36 6.34 15.06 -7.45
N THR A 37 5.64 16.05 -6.89
CA THR A 37 4.17 16.09 -6.81
C THR A 37 3.62 17.45 -7.24
N PRO A 38 3.85 17.89 -8.50
CA PRO A 38 3.37 19.17 -8.99
C PRO A 38 1.84 19.22 -8.96
N SER A 39 1.28 20.21 -8.27
CA SER A 39 -0.17 20.35 -8.11
C SER A 39 -0.92 20.69 -9.40
N PHE A 40 -0.19 21.09 -10.45
CA PHE A 40 -0.71 21.35 -11.78
C PHE A 40 -0.69 20.10 -12.70
N VAL A 41 -0.36 18.91 -12.17
CA VAL A 41 -0.42 17.63 -12.89
C VAL A 41 -1.32 16.64 -12.14
N GLY A 42 -2.44 16.26 -12.75
CA GLY A 42 -3.36 15.28 -12.17
C GLY A 42 -4.10 15.82 -10.94
N SER A 43 -4.12 15.06 -9.85
CA SER A 43 -4.76 15.45 -8.60
C SER A 43 -4.11 14.76 -7.38
N HIS A 44 -4.76 14.81 -6.21
CA HIS A 44 -4.29 14.16 -4.98
C HIS A 44 -3.99 12.67 -5.16
N ILE A 45 -4.75 11.93 -5.98
CA ILE A 45 -4.48 10.50 -6.24
C ILE A 45 -3.20 10.27 -7.05
N THR A 46 -2.82 11.24 -7.90
CA THR A 46 -1.55 11.22 -8.64
C THR A 46 -0.39 11.47 -7.68
N GLY A 47 -0.58 12.37 -6.72
CA GLY A 47 0.38 12.59 -5.63
C GLY A 47 0.60 11.35 -4.78
N TYR A 48 -0.47 10.65 -4.39
CA TYR A 48 -0.40 9.37 -3.68
C TYR A 48 0.43 8.34 -4.46
N ASP A 49 0.11 8.12 -5.74
CA ASP A 49 0.79 7.14 -6.59
C ASP A 49 2.29 7.46 -6.74
N ASN A 50 2.63 8.73 -6.97
CA ASN A 50 4.02 9.17 -7.06
C ASN A 50 4.77 8.91 -5.74
N MET A 51 4.18 9.24 -4.60
CA MET A 51 4.81 9.06 -3.29
C MET A 51 4.95 7.58 -2.94
N MET A 52 3.91 6.77 -3.19
CA MET A 52 3.93 5.33 -2.94
C MET A 52 5.06 4.65 -3.71
N LYS A 53 5.18 4.95 -5.02
CA LYS A 53 6.31 4.51 -5.84
C LYS A 53 7.65 4.98 -5.25
N GLY A 54 7.77 6.25 -4.85
CA GLY A 54 9.00 6.81 -4.28
C GLY A 54 9.44 6.07 -3.02
N ILE A 55 8.50 5.83 -2.09
CA ILE A 55 8.72 5.04 -0.87
C ILE A 55 9.22 3.65 -1.22
N LEU A 56 8.48 2.92 -2.05
CA LEU A 56 8.82 1.55 -2.40
C LEU A 56 10.17 1.45 -3.12
N SER A 57 10.46 2.37 -4.06
CA SER A 57 11.74 2.37 -4.76
C SER A 57 12.94 2.62 -3.84
N ASN A 58 12.74 3.39 -2.77
CA ASN A 58 13.78 3.64 -1.79
C ASN A 58 13.96 2.45 -0.85
N LEU A 59 12.87 1.95 -0.26
CA LEU A 59 12.92 0.91 0.77
C LEU A 59 13.22 -0.48 0.22
N THR A 60 12.88 -0.78 -1.04
CA THR A 60 13.12 -2.11 -1.63
C THR A 60 14.44 -2.23 -2.38
N ALA A 61 15.19 -1.13 -2.52
CA ALA A 61 16.49 -1.13 -3.20
C ALA A 61 17.47 -2.10 -2.51
N GLY A 62 17.94 -3.10 -3.25
CA GLY A 62 18.86 -4.12 -2.72
C GLY A 62 18.22 -5.21 -1.85
N HIS A 63 16.89 -5.23 -1.70
CA HIS A 63 16.17 -6.20 -0.86
C HIS A 63 15.55 -7.39 -1.62
N LYS A 64 15.73 -7.46 -2.96
CA LYS A 64 15.23 -8.60 -3.75
C LYS A 64 15.99 -9.88 -3.39
N LYS A 65 15.24 -10.94 -3.11
CA LYS A 65 15.73 -12.30 -2.87
C LYS A 65 15.29 -13.21 -4.03
N GLU A 66 15.97 -14.35 -4.16
CA GLU A 66 15.63 -15.39 -5.14
C GLU A 66 14.31 -16.11 -4.79
N THR A 67 14.02 -16.25 -3.49
CA THR A 67 12.82 -16.91 -2.98
C THR A 67 11.76 -15.89 -2.58
N SER A 68 10.50 -16.25 -2.76
CA SER A 68 9.39 -15.47 -2.21
C SER A 68 9.30 -15.61 -0.69
N ASN A 69 8.76 -14.58 -0.02
CA ASN A 69 8.36 -14.63 1.39
C ASN A 69 6.97 -15.25 1.60
N GLY A 70 6.28 -15.67 0.52
CA GLY A 70 4.95 -16.28 0.57
C GLY A 70 3.78 -15.31 0.79
N LYS A 71 4.05 -14.03 1.07
CA LYS A 71 3.02 -13.02 1.37
C LYS A 71 2.35 -12.49 0.10
N ILE A 72 1.16 -11.92 0.26
CA ILE A 72 0.52 -11.03 -0.73
C ILE A 72 0.58 -9.59 -0.20
N ASN A 73 1.00 -8.65 -1.06
CA ASN A 73 0.91 -7.24 -0.71
C ASN A 73 -0.47 -6.67 -1.08
N PHE A 74 -0.97 -5.76 -0.27
CA PHE A 74 -2.13 -4.94 -0.58
C PHE A 74 -1.74 -3.45 -0.62
N ILE A 75 -2.19 -2.73 -1.63
CA ILE A 75 -2.06 -1.27 -1.71
C ILE A 75 -3.48 -0.67 -1.70
N PRO A 76 -3.91 0.00 -0.62
CA PRO A 76 -5.24 0.59 -0.51
C PRO A 76 -5.53 1.63 -1.61
N GLY A 77 -4.50 2.35 -2.04
CA GLY A 77 -4.70 3.59 -2.79
C GLY A 77 -4.98 4.76 -1.85
N PHE A 78 -5.49 5.86 -2.40
CA PHE A 78 -5.94 6.99 -1.61
C PHE A 78 -7.30 6.64 -0.99
N ASP A 79 -7.28 6.18 0.26
CA ASP A 79 -8.47 5.79 1.02
C ASP A 79 -8.55 6.57 2.34
N THR A 80 -9.73 7.14 2.62
CA THR A 80 -10.01 7.97 3.79
C THR A 80 -10.90 7.28 4.81
N TYR A 81 -11.23 6.00 4.61
CA TYR A 81 -12.01 5.20 5.55
C TYR A 81 -11.11 4.14 6.21
N VAL A 82 -10.76 4.35 7.48
CA VAL A 82 -9.92 3.40 8.25
C VAL A 82 -10.55 1.99 8.32
N GLY A 83 -11.88 1.91 8.26
CA GLY A 83 -12.63 0.66 8.21
C GLY A 83 -12.31 -0.20 7.00
N ASN A 84 -11.99 0.41 5.84
CA ASN A 84 -11.64 -0.35 4.64
C ASN A 84 -10.31 -1.09 4.83
N ASN A 85 -9.29 -0.42 5.39
CA ASN A 85 -8.01 -1.06 5.72
C ASN A 85 -8.20 -2.16 6.77
N ARG A 86 -9.01 -1.91 7.82
CA ARG A 86 -9.33 -2.92 8.84
C ARG A 86 -10.03 -4.14 8.23
N GLU A 87 -10.92 -3.93 7.27
CA GLU A 87 -11.63 -5.03 6.62
C GLU A 87 -10.71 -5.87 5.74
N ILE A 88 -9.77 -5.26 5.02
CA ILE A 88 -8.74 -6.00 4.28
C ILE A 88 -7.87 -6.85 5.21
N LYS A 89 -7.48 -6.28 6.36
CA LYS A 89 -6.77 -7.02 7.41
C LYS A 89 -7.58 -8.21 7.93
N ARG A 90 -8.88 -8.01 8.23
CA ARG A 90 -9.80 -9.06 8.70
C ARG A 90 -9.96 -10.17 7.66
N ILE A 91 -10.22 -9.82 6.40
CA ILE A 91 -10.34 -10.77 5.29
C ILE A 91 -9.07 -11.62 5.18
N ALA A 92 -7.89 -10.97 5.13
CA ALA A 92 -6.63 -11.70 5.03
C ALA A 92 -6.40 -12.63 6.23
N SER A 93 -6.74 -12.19 7.45
CA SER A 93 -6.70 -13.02 8.65
C SER A 93 -7.65 -14.21 8.61
N LEU A 94 -8.86 -14.06 8.07
CA LEU A 94 -9.82 -15.17 7.91
C LEU A 94 -9.33 -16.23 6.94
N PHE A 95 -8.61 -15.84 5.88
CA PHE A 95 -7.93 -16.80 5.01
C PHE A 95 -6.78 -17.54 5.72
N GLY A 96 -6.25 -17.01 6.84
CA GLY A 96 -4.98 -17.46 7.40
C GLY A 96 -3.79 -17.07 6.51
N LEU A 97 -3.94 -16.01 5.71
CA LEU A 97 -2.94 -15.51 4.77
C LEU A 97 -1.95 -14.59 5.50
N ASP A 98 -0.65 -14.81 5.31
CA ASP A 98 0.35 -13.80 5.62
C ASP A 98 0.34 -12.70 4.54
N TYR A 99 0.25 -11.44 4.96
CA TYR A 99 0.15 -10.31 4.04
C TYR A 99 0.98 -9.11 4.50
N THR A 100 1.16 -8.16 3.58
CA THR A 100 1.68 -6.83 3.87
C THR A 100 0.69 -5.79 3.37
N LEU A 101 0.05 -5.04 4.28
CA LEU A 101 -0.73 -3.88 3.91
C LEU A 101 0.20 -2.66 3.80
N LEU A 102 0.42 -2.18 2.59
CA LEU A 102 1.33 -1.08 2.30
C LEU A 102 0.59 0.25 2.44
N ALA A 103 1.17 1.18 3.23
CA ALA A 103 0.56 2.45 3.61
C ALA A 103 -0.69 2.30 4.49
N ASP A 104 -0.64 1.41 5.49
CA ASP A 104 -1.67 1.31 6.51
C ASP A 104 -1.62 2.53 7.45
N ASN A 105 -2.64 3.37 7.36
CA ASN A 105 -2.83 4.57 8.18
C ASN A 105 -4.00 4.43 9.18
N SER A 106 -4.55 3.22 9.36
CA SER A 106 -5.78 3.02 10.14
C SER A 106 -5.64 3.44 11.60
N ASP A 107 -4.56 3.06 12.28
CA ASP A 107 -4.36 3.41 13.69
C ASP A 107 -3.81 4.83 13.87
N TYR A 108 -3.14 5.39 12.87
CA TYR A 108 -2.71 6.80 12.86
C TYR A 108 -3.90 7.76 12.81
N LEU A 109 -4.93 7.41 12.05
CA LEU A 109 -6.15 8.23 11.89
C LEU A 109 -7.27 7.86 12.88
N ASP A 110 -7.05 6.89 13.76
CA ASP A 110 -8.02 6.41 14.75
C ASP A 110 -7.33 5.89 16.02
N SER A 111 -6.40 6.69 16.57
CA SER A 111 -5.66 6.33 17.76
C SER A 111 -6.55 6.37 19.03
N PRO A 112 -6.36 5.43 19.98
CA PRO A 112 -7.18 5.38 21.18
C PRO A 112 -6.89 6.58 22.11
N ASN A 113 -7.94 7.13 22.74
CA ASN A 113 -7.77 8.16 23.76
C ASN A 113 -7.43 7.51 25.12
N THR A 114 -6.13 7.28 25.35
CA THR A 114 -5.60 6.71 26.60
C THR A 114 -5.18 7.76 27.62
N GLY A 115 -5.31 9.06 27.28
CA GLY A 115 -4.74 10.17 28.05
C GLY A 115 -3.29 10.52 27.67
N GLU A 116 -2.66 9.74 26.80
CA GLU A 116 -1.34 10.02 26.23
C GLU A 116 -1.46 10.28 24.71
N PHE A 117 -0.66 11.21 24.20
CA PHE A 117 -0.57 11.48 22.77
C PHE A 117 0.55 10.64 22.15
N ASP A 118 0.16 9.62 21.39
CA ASP A 118 1.08 8.89 20.52
C ASP A 118 1.08 9.52 19.12
N MET A 119 2.21 10.11 18.73
CA MET A 119 2.38 10.73 17.42
C MET A 119 2.51 9.68 16.30
N TYR A 120 3.02 8.47 16.59
CA TYR A 120 3.34 7.46 15.58
C TYR A 120 2.90 6.07 16.05
N PRO A 121 1.58 5.81 16.10
CA PRO A 121 1.06 4.48 16.40
C PRO A 121 1.45 3.46 15.33
N THR A 122 1.10 2.21 15.58
CA THR A 122 1.45 1.08 14.70
C THR A 122 0.98 1.31 13.26
N ALA A 123 1.87 1.05 12.31
CA ALA A 123 1.63 1.18 10.88
C ALA A 123 2.47 0.14 10.12
N THR A 124 2.46 0.18 8.78
CA THR A 124 3.37 -0.64 7.97
C THR A 124 4.82 -0.39 8.39
N LYS A 125 5.51 -1.42 8.89
CA LYS A 125 6.90 -1.29 9.30
C LYS A 125 7.82 -1.13 8.08
N LEU A 126 8.96 -0.44 8.28
CA LEU A 126 9.98 -0.29 7.24
C LEU A 126 10.50 -1.65 6.73
N GLU A 127 10.67 -2.63 7.64
CA GLU A 127 11.11 -3.99 7.29
C GLU A 127 10.10 -4.73 6.40
N ASP A 128 8.80 -4.61 6.69
CA ASP A 128 7.74 -5.24 5.89
C ASP A 128 7.60 -4.55 4.52
N ALA A 129 7.74 -3.23 4.48
CA ALA A 129 7.75 -2.48 3.21
C ALA A 129 8.98 -2.83 2.36
N ALA A 130 10.16 -2.99 2.97
CA ALA A 130 11.38 -3.41 2.28
C ALA A 130 11.28 -4.84 1.73
N ASP A 131 10.70 -5.77 2.50
CA ASP A 131 10.53 -7.16 2.08
C ASP A 131 9.34 -7.39 1.11
N SER A 132 8.49 -6.36 0.90
CA SER A 132 7.33 -6.44 -0.01
C SER A 132 7.71 -6.79 -1.46
N ILE A 133 8.94 -6.49 -1.89
CA ILE A 133 9.50 -6.91 -3.18
C ILE A 133 9.59 -8.44 -3.37
N ASN A 134 9.54 -9.19 -2.26
CA ASN A 134 9.64 -10.65 -2.22
C ASN A 134 8.28 -11.36 -2.09
N ALA A 135 7.16 -10.63 -2.04
CA ALA A 135 5.82 -11.21 -2.05
C ALA A 135 5.49 -11.94 -3.36
N ILE A 136 4.52 -12.85 -3.34
CA ILE A 136 4.11 -13.61 -4.53
C ILE A 136 3.35 -12.72 -5.53
N ALA A 137 2.61 -11.73 -5.03
CA ALA A 137 1.82 -10.79 -5.81
C ALA A 137 1.52 -9.51 -5.04
N THR A 138 1.15 -8.45 -5.77
CA THR A 138 0.59 -7.22 -5.20
C THR A 138 -0.81 -6.97 -5.74
N ILE A 139 -1.79 -6.81 -4.84
CA ILE A 139 -3.16 -6.41 -5.17
C ILE A 139 -3.34 -4.93 -4.84
N ALA A 140 -3.62 -4.10 -5.83
CA ALA A 140 -4.06 -2.73 -5.60
C ALA A 140 -5.58 -2.67 -5.49
N LEU A 141 -6.09 -1.95 -4.49
CA LEU A 141 -7.54 -1.81 -4.26
C LEU A 141 -8.17 -0.68 -5.09
N GLN A 142 -7.32 0.14 -5.71
CA GLN A 142 -7.72 1.26 -6.57
C GLN A 142 -6.84 1.30 -7.82
N SER A 143 -7.44 1.39 -9.01
CA SER A 143 -6.68 1.41 -10.28
C SER A 143 -5.94 2.72 -10.53
N HIS A 144 -6.62 3.85 -10.28
CA HIS A 144 -6.22 5.17 -10.77
C HIS A 144 -5.21 5.86 -9.83
N SER A 145 -5.15 5.45 -8.57
CA SER A 145 -4.21 5.94 -7.56
C SER A 145 -2.96 5.06 -7.44
N THR A 146 -2.78 4.06 -8.30
CA THR A 146 -1.67 3.08 -8.19
C THR A 146 -1.03 2.74 -9.54
N LEU A 147 -1.27 3.53 -10.59
CA LEU A 147 -0.84 3.20 -11.95
C LEU A 147 0.69 3.07 -12.04
N LYS A 148 1.43 4.12 -11.68
CA LYS A 148 2.89 4.15 -11.73
C LYS A 148 3.52 3.20 -10.73
N THR A 149 2.89 3.05 -9.56
CA THR A 149 3.35 2.10 -8.54
C THR A 149 3.27 0.67 -9.06
N ARG A 150 2.14 0.27 -9.67
CA ARG A 150 2.01 -1.06 -10.26
C ARG A 150 2.95 -1.28 -11.44
N GLU A 151 3.11 -0.29 -12.33
CA GLU A 151 4.09 -0.36 -13.41
C GLU A 151 5.52 -0.56 -12.89
N TYR A 152 5.90 0.17 -11.84
CA TYR A 152 7.18 0.00 -11.15
C TYR A 152 7.33 -1.42 -10.58
N ILE A 153 6.32 -1.93 -9.88
CA ILE A 153 6.34 -3.29 -9.30
C ILE A 153 6.50 -4.35 -10.40
N GLN A 154 5.70 -4.28 -11.46
CA GLN A 154 5.79 -5.22 -12.57
C GLN A 154 7.17 -5.18 -13.25
N LYS A 155 7.72 -3.99 -13.44
CA LYS A 155 8.98 -3.79 -14.15
C LYS A 155 10.19 -4.13 -13.31
N GLU A 156 10.29 -3.59 -12.10
CA GLU A 156 11.49 -3.67 -11.26
C GLU A 156 11.45 -4.89 -10.34
N TRP A 157 10.30 -5.22 -9.75
CA TRP A 157 10.19 -6.37 -8.86
C TRP A 157 9.95 -7.69 -9.60
N LYS A 158 9.52 -7.62 -10.87
CA LYS A 158 9.04 -8.75 -11.69
C LYS A 158 7.90 -9.53 -11.02
N GLN A 159 7.10 -8.83 -10.22
CA GLN A 159 6.00 -9.40 -9.46
C GLN A 159 4.67 -9.18 -10.20
N PRO A 160 3.77 -10.17 -10.24
CA PRO A 160 2.43 -9.96 -10.79
C PRO A 160 1.66 -8.94 -9.94
N THR A 161 0.90 -8.08 -10.62
CA THR A 161 0.00 -7.11 -9.97
C THR A 161 -1.43 -7.32 -10.44
N ALA A 162 -2.39 -7.23 -9.53
CA ALA A 162 -3.81 -7.20 -9.85
C ALA A 162 -4.44 -5.89 -9.35
N VAL A 163 -5.59 -5.54 -9.94
CA VAL A 163 -6.47 -4.51 -9.38
C VAL A 163 -7.78 -5.18 -9.02
N CYS A 164 -8.12 -5.13 -7.74
CA CYS A 164 -9.41 -5.56 -7.22
C CYS A 164 -10.12 -4.33 -6.67
N ARG A 165 -11.43 -4.22 -6.87
CA ARG A 165 -12.22 -3.06 -6.43
C ARG A 165 -13.34 -3.59 -5.52
N PRO A 166 -13.07 -3.87 -4.24
CA PRO A 166 -13.96 -4.64 -3.36
C PRO A 166 -15.17 -3.82 -2.88
N TRP A 167 -15.99 -3.36 -3.82
CA TRP A 167 -17.22 -2.64 -3.57
C TRP A 167 -18.40 -3.41 -4.15
N GLY A 168 -19.41 -3.66 -3.31
CA GLY A 168 -20.57 -4.48 -3.64
C GLY A 168 -20.23 -5.97 -3.79
N ILE A 169 -21.26 -6.80 -3.96
CA ILE A 169 -21.13 -8.27 -4.00
C ILE A 169 -20.06 -8.73 -5.01
N LYS A 170 -20.20 -8.28 -6.27
CA LYS A 170 -19.29 -8.72 -7.34
C LYS A 170 -17.84 -8.27 -7.11
N GLY A 171 -17.64 -7.02 -6.67
CA GLY A 171 -16.30 -6.49 -6.42
C GLY A 171 -15.59 -7.23 -5.29
N THR A 172 -16.33 -7.54 -4.22
CA THR A 172 -15.83 -8.36 -3.12
C THR A 172 -15.55 -9.79 -3.58
N ASP A 173 -16.48 -10.43 -4.31
CA ASP A 173 -16.27 -11.77 -4.88
C ASP A 173 -14.97 -11.84 -5.72
N GLU A 174 -14.72 -10.84 -6.57
CA GLU A 174 -13.49 -10.73 -7.37
C GLU A 174 -12.22 -10.64 -6.50
N LEU A 175 -12.25 -9.91 -5.38
CA LEU A 175 -11.14 -9.87 -4.44
C LEU A 175 -10.93 -11.23 -3.77
N LEU A 176 -11.98 -11.85 -3.25
CA LEU A 176 -11.89 -13.13 -2.54
C LEU A 176 -11.38 -14.25 -3.45
N MET A 177 -11.90 -14.33 -4.68
CA MET A 177 -11.42 -15.28 -5.69
C MET A 177 -9.96 -15.01 -6.04
N LYS A 178 -9.54 -13.74 -6.18
CA LYS A 178 -8.15 -13.42 -6.49
C LYS A 178 -7.19 -13.78 -5.36
N ILE A 179 -7.59 -13.56 -4.10
CA ILE A 179 -6.82 -13.99 -2.93
C ILE A 179 -6.68 -15.52 -2.92
N SER A 180 -7.78 -16.24 -3.12
CA SER A 180 -7.80 -17.70 -3.19
C SER A 180 -6.89 -18.25 -4.31
N GLU A 181 -6.98 -17.66 -5.51
CA GLU A 181 -6.14 -18.03 -6.66
C GLU A 181 -4.65 -17.85 -6.39
N LEU A 182 -4.26 -16.72 -5.78
CA LEU A 182 -2.85 -16.38 -5.54
C LEU A 182 -2.26 -17.17 -4.37
N SER A 183 -3.04 -17.36 -3.30
CA SER A 183 -2.58 -18.03 -2.07
C SER A 183 -2.73 -19.56 -2.12
N GLY A 184 -3.63 -20.07 -2.97
CA GLY A 184 -4.04 -21.49 -2.96
C GLY A 184 -4.95 -21.86 -1.79
N LEU A 185 -5.37 -20.89 -0.96
CA LEU A 185 -6.22 -21.10 0.20
C LEU A 185 -7.71 -21.06 -0.21
N PRO A 186 -8.57 -21.91 0.35
CA PRO A 186 -10.01 -21.86 0.07
C PRO A 186 -10.62 -20.57 0.65
N ILE A 187 -11.73 -20.12 0.07
CA ILE A 187 -12.49 -19.00 0.63
C ILE A 187 -13.07 -19.45 1.99
N PRO A 188 -12.84 -18.70 3.08
CA PRO A 188 -13.39 -19.03 4.40
C PRO A 188 -14.93 -19.07 4.42
N GLU A 189 -15.50 -20.07 5.08
CA GLU A 189 -16.96 -20.25 5.25
C GLU A 189 -17.62 -19.00 5.87
N GLU A 190 -16.91 -18.28 6.75
CA GLU A 190 -17.41 -17.03 7.34
C GLU A 190 -17.72 -15.96 6.27
N LEU A 191 -16.84 -15.80 5.27
CA LEU A 191 -17.03 -14.83 4.19
C LEU A 191 -18.14 -15.27 3.22
N GLU A 192 -18.31 -16.57 3.01
CA GLU A 192 -19.44 -17.10 2.23
C GLU A 192 -20.79 -16.81 2.92
N ASN A 193 -20.85 -17.01 4.24
CA ASN A 193 -22.02 -16.69 5.05
C ASN A 193 -22.32 -15.19 5.08
N GLU A 194 -21.30 -14.33 5.19
CA GLU A 194 -21.46 -12.88 5.12
C GLU A 194 -21.98 -12.42 3.76
N ARG A 195 -21.46 -13.00 2.67
CA ARG A 195 -21.99 -12.78 1.33
C ARG A 195 -23.47 -13.18 1.23
N GLY A 196 -23.84 -14.32 1.79
CA GLY A 196 -25.23 -14.79 1.85
C GLY A 196 -26.15 -13.79 2.55
N ARG A 197 -25.75 -13.28 3.72
CA ARG A 197 -26.49 -12.24 4.46
C ARG A 197 -26.61 -10.94 3.68
N ALA A 198 -25.55 -10.53 2.97
CA ALA A 198 -25.58 -9.32 2.15
C ALA A 198 -26.54 -9.46 0.96
N VAL A 199 -26.62 -10.64 0.34
CA VAL A 199 -27.58 -10.93 -0.76
C VAL A 199 -29.02 -11.00 -0.23
N ASP A 200 -29.24 -11.65 0.91
CA ASP A 200 -30.56 -11.71 1.57
C ASP A 200 -31.10 -10.30 1.87
N ALA A 201 -30.26 -9.43 2.43
CA ALA A 201 -30.59 -8.02 2.66
C ALA A 201 -30.83 -7.20 1.38
N MET A 202 -30.38 -7.66 0.20
CA MET A 202 -30.71 -7.03 -1.09
C MET A 202 -32.06 -7.51 -1.64
N THR A 203 -32.56 -8.65 -1.15
CA THR A 203 -33.87 -9.19 -1.54
C THR A 203 -35.02 -8.71 -0.66
N ASP A 204 -34.72 -8.30 0.57
CA ASP A 204 -35.63 -7.62 1.51
C ASP A 204 -36.04 -6.21 1.04
#